data_AF-A0A139AIQ7-F1
#
_entry.id   AF-A0A139AIQ7-F1
#
_cell.length_a   1.000
_cell.length_b   1.000
_cell.length_c   1.000
_cell.angle_alpha   90.00
_cell.angle_beta   90.00
_cell.angle_gamma   90.00
#
_symmetry.space_group_name_H-M   'P 1'
#
loop_
_entity.id
_entity.type
_entity.pdbx_description
1 polymer ?
#
loop_
_entity_poly.entity_id
_entity_poly.type
_entity_poly.pdbx_seq_one_letter_code
_entity_poly.pdbx_strand_id
1 'polypeptide(L)'
;YYDIIVPSQYSIGSRQPVPSSWLISFEEKVPSMFWRGSSTGGALRGPSCNGKLFHRQRAVELARKVNSDTEIQDASFLDFAFTEYKYCETDSCEWMDRSYGPLSKQVPFSDNWLYAYLFDIDGNSWSQRFEQFLWGNSLVFRAGIFGQWFDGWLQEWKHFIPVSLDFDGGTNEGEENVIWDGDLMKKFRWAQTHEEEVKR
;
A
#
# COMPACT_ATOMS: atom_id res chain seq x y z
N TYR A 1 11.70 -16.17 -15.14
CA TYR A 1 10.45 -16.22 -15.91
C TYR A 1 10.76 -15.83 -17.34
N TYR A 2 10.16 -16.51 -18.33
CA TYR A 2 10.35 -16.27 -19.77
C TYR A 2 9.06 -15.78 -20.43
N ASP A 3 8.09 -15.39 -19.62
CA ASP A 3 6.75 -14.98 -20.00
C ASP A 3 6.79 -13.64 -20.72
N ILE A 4 6.02 -13.52 -21.80
CA ILE A 4 5.82 -12.27 -22.52
C ILE A 4 4.73 -11.49 -21.79
N ILE A 5 5.08 -10.36 -21.21
CA ILE A 5 4.14 -9.50 -20.50
C ILE A 5 3.33 -8.69 -21.53
N VAL A 6 2.01 -8.75 -21.41
CA VAL A 6 1.07 -8.00 -22.27
C VAL A 6 0.10 -7.19 -21.40
N PRO A 7 -0.48 -6.09 -21.92
CA PRO A 7 -1.44 -5.31 -21.18
C PRO A 7 -2.62 -6.16 -20.73
N SER A 8 -2.98 -6.03 -19.45
CA SER A 8 -4.11 -6.77 -18.89
C SER A 8 -5.43 -6.19 -19.40
N GLN A 9 -6.52 -6.97 -19.32
CA GLN A 9 -7.87 -6.48 -19.62
C GLN A 9 -8.27 -5.24 -18.79
N TYR A 10 -7.69 -5.07 -17.59
CA TYR A 10 -7.90 -3.89 -16.74
C TYR A 10 -7.20 -2.64 -17.29
N SER A 11 -6.10 -2.80 -18.02
CA SER A 11 -5.40 -1.67 -18.67
C SER A 11 -6.12 -1.23 -19.96
N ILE A 12 -6.72 -2.17 -20.69
CA ILE A 12 -7.35 -1.91 -22.00
C ILE A 12 -8.83 -1.50 -21.86
N GLY A 13 -9.54 -2.03 -20.86
CA GLY A 13 -11.01 -1.97 -20.80
C GLY A 13 -11.62 -1.02 -19.76
N SER A 14 -10.86 -0.51 -18.79
CA SER A 14 -11.41 0.33 -17.70
C SER A 14 -10.90 1.76 -17.71
N ARG A 15 -11.12 2.49 -18.81
CA ARG A 15 -11.22 3.96 -18.72
C ARG A 15 -12.50 4.28 -17.96
N GLN A 16 -12.39 4.35 -16.64
CA GLN A 16 -13.41 5.02 -15.84
C GLN A 16 -13.50 6.47 -16.36
N PRO A 17 -14.71 7.02 -16.60
CA PRO A 17 -14.85 8.42 -16.96
C PRO A 17 -14.15 9.26 -15.89
N VAL A 18 -13.35 10.27 -16.27
CA VAL A 18 -12.54 11.11 -15.37
C VAL A 18 -13.39 11.50 -14.15
N PRO A 19 -13.18 10.89 -12.98
CA PRO A 19 -14.03 11.17 -11.84
C PRO A 19 -13.75 12.56 -11.32
N SER A 20 -14.77 13.19 -10.72
CA SER A 20 -14.62 14.52 -10.12
C SER A 20 -13.45 14.61 -9.13
N SER A 21 -13.01 13.49 -8.54
CA SER A 21 -11.82 13.41 -7.70
C SER A 21 -10.49 13.68 -8.41
N TRP A 22 -10.42 13.62 -9.75
CA TRP A 22 -9.27 14.13 -10.51
C TRP A 22 -9.18 15.67 -10.48
N LEU A 23 -10.29 16.35 -10.17
CA LEU A 23 -10.32 17.80 -10.01
C LEU A 23 -9.86 18.23 -8.61
N ILE A 24 -9.69 17.28 -7.68
CA ILE A 24 -9.21 17.58 -6.33
C ILE A 24 -7.71 17.83 -6.42
N SER A 25 -7.31 19.05 -6.09
CA SER A 25 -5.90 19.43 -6.00
C SER A 25 -5.18 18.64 -4.91
N PHE A 26 -3.86 18.53 -4.99
CA PHE A 26 -3.09 17.71 -4.04
C PHE A 26 -3.29 18.18 -2.59
N GLU A 27 -3.41 19.49 -2.41
CA GLU A 27 -3.56 20.21 -1.14
C GLU A 27 -4.93 20.00 -0.48
N GLU A 28 -5.95 19.69 -1.27
CA GLU A 28 -7.31 19.41 -0.78
C GLU A 28 -7.50 17.94 -0.38
N LYS A 29 -6.52 17.08 -0.68
CA LYS A 29 -6.58 15.64 -0.35
C LYS A 29 -6.25 15.41 1.11
N VAL A 30 -6.74 14.29 1.64
CA VAL A 30 -6.41 13.83 2.99
C VAL A 30 -4.90 13.57 3.07
N PRO A 31 -4.15 14.21 4.00
CA PRO A 31 -2.69 14.13 4.06
C PRO A 31 -2.19 12.83 4.72
N SER A 32 -2.83 11.71 4.38
CA SER A 32 -2.56 10.36 4.90
C SER A 32 -2.15 9.43 3.77
N MET A 33 -1.32 8.43 4.09
CA MET A 33 -1.05 7.34 3.16
C MET A 33 -2.12 6.26 3.26
N PHE A 34 -2.78 5.98 2.14
CA PHE A 34 -3.94 5.10 2.11
C PHE A 34 -3.69 3.76 1.43
N TRP A 35 -4.25 2.71 2.03
CA TRP A 35 -4.37 1.38 1.41
C TRP A 35 -5.59 0.62 1.90
N ARG A 36 -6.32 0.03 0.96
CA ARG A 36 -7.36 -0.99 1.22
C ARG A 36 -7.18 -2.16 0.27
N GLY A 37 -7.23 -3.37 0.80
CA GLY A 37 -7.17 -4.57 -0.01
C GLY A 37 -7.32 -5.85 0.80
N SER A 38 -7.32 -6.98 0.10
CA SER A 38 -7.37 -8.30 0.72
C SER A 38 -5.97 -8.82 1.09
N SER A 39 -5.93 -9.82 1.98
CA SER A 39 -4.69 -10.44 2.49
C SER A 39 -3.97 -11.39 1.50
N THR A 40 -4.19 -11.22 0.19
CA THR A 40 -3.52 -11.99 -0.87
C THR A 40 -2.00 -11.73 -0.90
N GLY A 41 -1.24 -12.55 -1.63
CA GLY A 41 0.23 -12.52 -1.64
C GLY A 41 0.87 -13.46 -0.62
N GLY A 42 0.07 -14.29 0.05
CA GLY A 42 0.49 -15.30 1.00
C GLY A 42 -0.65 -16.24 1.36
N ALA A 43 -0.32 -17.43 1.84
CA ALA A 43 -1.30 -18.38 2.37
C ALA A 43 -0.86 -18.81 3.77
N LEU A 44 -1.69 -18.53 4.77
CA LEU A 44 -1.48 -19.01 6.14
C LEU A 44 -2.14 -20.39 6.24
N ARG A 45 -1.32 -21.42 6.42
CA ARG A 45 -1.75 -22.81 6.59
C ARG A 45 -1.09 -23.40 7.83
N GLY A 46 -1.86 -24.13 8.63
CA GLY A 46 -1.37 -24.85 9.81
C GLY A 46 -1.33 -24.04 11.11
N PRO A 47 -0.93 -24.69 12.22
CA PRO A 47 -1.14 -24.19 13.59
C PRO A 47 -0.24 -22.99 13.96
N SER A 48 0.87 -22.79 13.24
CA SER A 48 1.77 -21.65 13.44
C SER A 48 1.40 -20.52 12.48
N CYS A 49 0.47 -19.66 12.90
CA CYS A 49 0.10 -18.47 12.14
C CYS A 49 1.19 -17.39 12.30
N ASN A 50 2.07 -17.25 11.32
CA ASN A 50 3.05 -16.16 11.29
C ASN A 50 2.80 -15.22 10.10
N GLY A 51 1.89 -14.27 10.28
CA GLY A 51 1.58 -13.25 9.27
C GLY A 51 2.75 -12.36 8.88
N LYS A 52 3.85 -12.32 9.65
CA LYS A 52 5.04 -11.50 9.36
C LYS A 52 5.79 -11.95 8.10
N LEU A 53 5.50 -13.13 7.57
CA LEU A 53 6.13 -13.66 6.36
C LEU A 53 5.62 -13.02 5.06
N PHE A 54 4.48 -12.33 5.11
CA PHE A 54 3.80 -11.84 3.92
C PHE A 54 3.76 -10.31 3.89
N HIS A 55 4.04 -9.73 2.73
CA HIS A 55 4.26 -8.29 2.55
C HIS A 55 3.03 -7.43 2.85
N ARG A 56 1.80 -7.86 2.52
CA ARG A 56 0.59 -7.09 2.85
C ARG A 56 0.28 -7.09 4.35
N GLN A 57 0.53 -8.21 5.01
CA GLN A 57 0.40 -8.38 6.46
C GLN A 57 1.42 -7.49 7.18
N ARG A 58 2.67 -7.48 6.72
CA ARG A 58 3.70 -6.55 7.22
C ARG A 58 3.31 -5.08 7.05
N ALA A 59 2.71 -4.72 5.91
CA ALA A 59 2.27 -3.34 5.66
C ALA A 59 1.17 -2.90 6.66
N VAL A 60 0.15 -3.73 6.88
CA VAL A 60 -0.92 -3.43 7.86
C VAL A 60 -0.38 -3.45 9.29
N GLU A 61 0.56 -4.36 9.62
CA GLU A 61 1.23 -4.38 10.93
C GLU A 61 2.03 -3.09 11.16
N LEU A 62 2.78 -2.62 10.15
CA LEU A 62 3.53 -1.38 10.21
C LEU A 62 2.60 -0.19 10.46
N ALA A 63 1.51 -0.06 9.69
CA ALA A 63 0.53 1.00 9.88
C ALA A 63 -0.05 1.02 11.30
N ARG A 64 -0.38 -0.15 11.85
CA ARG A 64 -0.86 -0.27 13.24
C ARG A 64 0.16 0.20 14.26
N LYS A 65 1.44 -0.20 14.09
CA LYS A 65 2.52 0.22 15.00
C LYS A 65 2.73 1.73 14.94
N VAL A 66 2.82 2.28 13.72
CA VAL A 66 2.98 3.73 13.50
C VAL A 66 1.82 4.52 14.09
N ASN A 67 0.57 4.11 13.88
CA ASN A 67 -0.58 4.83 14.40
C ASN A 67 -0.79 4.63 15.92
N SER A 68 -0.11 3.64 16.53
CA SER A 68 -0.09 3.46 17.99
C SER A 68 1.03 4.22 18.70
N ASP A 69 1.99 4.75 17.93
CA ASP A 69 3.11 5.53 18.47
C ASP A 69 2.61 6.89 18.97
N THR A 70 2.95 7.22 20.21
CA THR A 70 2.56 8.48 20.86
C THR A 70 3.19 9.72 20.23
N GLU A 71 4.27 9.57 19.45
CA GLU A 71 4.83 10.68 18.67
C GLU A 71 3.90 11.14 17.54
N ILE A 72 2.96 10.27 17.12
CA ILE A 72 2.00 10.58 16.07
C ILE A 72 0.70 11.08 16.70
N GLN A 73 0.41 12.36 16.50
CA GLN A 73 -0.84 12.97 16.95
C GLN A 73 -2.02 12.66 16.02
N ASP A 74 -1.74 12.25 14.78
CA ASP A 74 -2.77 11.90 13.79
C ASP A 74 -2.98 10.38 13.76
N ALA A 75 -4.11 9.94 14.31
CA ALA A 75 -4.48 8.52 14.38
C ALA A 75 -4.57 7.81 13.02
N SER A 76 -4.49 8.53 11.90
CA SER A 76 -4.54 7.98 10.54
C SER A 76 -3.32 8.36 9.70
N PHE A 77 -2.11 8.49 10.28
CA PHE A 77 -0.89 8.77 9.51
C PHE A 77 -0.65 7.75 8.39
N LEU A 78 -0.79 6.46 8.69
CA LEU A 78 -0.90 5.38 7.69
C LEU A 78 -2.27 4.70 7.80
N ASP A 79 -3.18 4.98 6.87
CA ASP A 79 -4.50 4.35 6.86
C ASP A 79 -4.50 3.06 6.00
N PHE A 80 -3.93 1.98 6.55
CA PHE A 80 -3.90 0.66 5.89
C PHE A 80 -4.81 -0.33 6.61
N ALA A 81 -5.71 -0.99 5.87
CA ALA A 81 -6.58 -2.00 6.45
C ALA A 81 -6.96 -3.10 5.45
N PHE A 82 -7.18 -4.30 5.99
CA PHE A 82 -7.72 -5.40 5.21
C PHE A 82 -9.23 -5.25 5.00
N THR A 83 -9.69 -5.52 3.78
CA THR A 83 -11.12 -5.60 3.44
C THR A 83 -11.63 -7.03 3.39
N GLU A 84 -10.72 -8.00 3.25
CA GLU A 84 -11.03 -9.43 3.21
C GLU A 84 -9.79 -10.26 3.55
N TYR A 85 -9.99 -11.33 4.31
CA TYR A 85 -8.98 -12.35 4.53
C TYR A 85 -9.07 -13.45 3.47
N LYS A 86 -7.99 -13.69 2.73
CA LYS A 86 -7.86 -14.72 1.69
C LYS A 86 -6.81 -15.76 2.09
N TYR A 87 -7.01 -16.99 1.62
CA TYR A 87 -6.08 -18.12 1.77
C TYR A 87 -5.68 -18.42 3.23
N CYS A 88 -6.66 -18.32 4.15
CA CYS A 88 -6.53 -18.72 5.54
C CYS A 88 -7.55 -19.81 5.89
N GLU A 89 -7.16 -20.71 6.79
CA GLU A 89 -8.09 -21.61 7.49
C GLU A 89 -8.77 -20.86 8.65
N THR A 90 -9.85 -21.40 9.21
CA THR A 90 -10.66 -20.73 10.26
C THR A 90 -9.81 -20.12 11.36
N ASP A 91 -8.95 -20.92 12.00
CA ASP A 91 -8.09 -20.46 13.09
C ASP A 91 -7.10 -19.36 12.65
N SER A 92 -6.59 -19.46 11.42
CA SER A 92 -5.71 -18.46 10.83
C SER A 92 -6.44 -17.15 10.50
N CYS A 93 -7.67 -17.22 10.00
CA CYS A 93 -8.48 -16.04 9.73
C CYS A 93 -8.87 -15.34 11.04
N GLU A 94 -9.24 -16.10 12.08
CA GLU A 94 -9.51 -15.54 13.40
C GLU A 94 -8.25 -14.92 14.02
N TRP A 95 -7.09 -15.55 13.86
CA TRP A 95 -5.83 -14.98 14.29
C TRP A 95 -5.53 -13.66 13.57
N MET A 96 -5.77 -13.59 12.26
CA MET A 96 -5.62 -12.34 11.49
C MET A 96 -6.58 -11.26 11.97
N ASP A 97 -7.85 -11.60 12.22
CA ASP A 97 -8.85 -10.66 12.76
C ASP A 97 -8.41 -10.08 14.11
N ARG A 98 -7.92 -10.94 15.02
CA ARG A 98 -7.36 -10.50 16.31
C ARG A 98 -6.10 -9.65 16.17
N SER A 99 -5.24 -9.95 15.19
CA SER A 99 -3.92 -9.32 15.04
C SER A 99 -3.97 -7.99 14.29
N TYR A 100 -4.78 -7.92 13.23
CA TYR A 100 -4.87 -6.78 12.33
C TYR A 100 -6.10 -5.91 12.58
N GLY A 101 -7.05 -6.39 13.37
CA GLY A 101 -8.31 -5.73 13.66
C GLY A 101 -9.43 -6.16 12.71
N PRO A 102 -10.64 -5.63 12.93
CA PRO A 102 -11.81 -5.97 12.11
C PRO A 102 -11.58 -5.55 10.65
N LEU A 103 -12.15 -6.32 9.74
CA LEU A 103 -12.14 -5.98 8.32
C LEU A 103 -12.79 -4.61 8.07
N SER A 104 -12.11 -3.77 7.31
CA SER A 104 -12.64 -2.51 6.80
C SER A 104 -13.62 -2.76 5.65
N LYS A 105 -14.51 -1.79 5.40
CA LYS A 105 -15.39 -1.85 4.24
C LYS A 105 -14.59 -1.70 2.95
N GLN A 106 -15.03 -2.39 1.91
CA GLN A 106 -14.55 -2.08 0.56
C GLN A 106 -15.00 -0.66 0.20
N VAL A 107 -14.10 0.10 -0.40
CA VAL A 107 -14.37 1.45 -0.89
C VAL A 107 -14.45 1.44 -2.43
N PRO A 108 -15.29 2.28 -3.04
CA PRO A 108 -15.19 2.57 -4.47
C PRO A 108 -13.76 2.94 -4.86
N PHE A 109 -13.30 2.50 -6.04
CA PHE A 109 -11.91 2.76 -6.44
C PHE A 109 -11.59 4.26 -6.50
N SER A 110 -12.53 5.08 -6.97
CA SER A 110 -12.39 6.55 -7.04
C SER A 110 -12.07 7.21 -5.71
N ASP A 111 -12.46 6.58 -4.59
CA ASP A 111 -12.27 7.12 -3.24
C ASP A 111 -10.80 7.04 -2.81
N ASN A 112 -9.99 6.18 -3.45
CA ASN A 112 -8.54 6.19 -3.22
C ASN A 112 -7.98 7.59 -3.54
N TRP A 113 -8.44 8.25 -4.61
CA TRP A 113 -7.92 9.55 -5.02
C TRP A 113 -8.34 10.73 -4.11
N LEU A 114 -9.07 10.47 -3.02
CA LEU A 114 -9.29 11.46 -1.96
C LEU A 114 -8.05 11.64 -1.07
N TYR A 115 -7.08 10.72 -1.13
CA TYR A 115 -5.87 10.72 -0.31
C TYR A 115 -4.67 11.23 -1.09
N ALA A 116 -3.83 12.03 -0.44
CA ALA A 116 -2.66 12.64 -1.07
C ALA A 116 -1.61 11.59 -1.42
N TYR A 117 -1.51 10.53 -0.62
CA TYR A 117 -0.50 9.49 -0.76
C TYR A 117 -1.15 8.11 -0.90
N LEU A 118 -0.80 7.39 -1.96
CA LEU A 118 -1.35 6.06 -2.25
C LEU A 118 -0.27 5.00 -2.17
N PHE A 119 -0.55 3.94 -1.43
CA PHE A 119 0.36 2.81 -1.34
C PHE A 119 -0.07 1.69 -2.30
N ASP A 120 0.79 1.37 -3.26
CA ASP A 120 0.64 0.24 -4.15
C ASP A 120 1.52 -0.92 -3.70
N ILE A 121 0.92 -2.10 -3.64
CA ILE A 121 1.59 -3.31 -3.17
C ILE A 121 1.03 -4.53 -3.89
N ASP A 122 1.95 -5.37 -4.38
CA ASP A 122 1.59 -6.58 -5.10
C ASP A 122 0.80 -7.57 -4.23
N GLY A 123 0.08 -8.48 -4.87
CA GLY A 123 -0.67 -9.55 -4.20
C GLY A 123 -0.08 -10.91 -4.56
N ASN A 124 -0.92 -11.84 -5.02
CA ASN A 124 -0.45 -13.08 -5.65
C ASN A 124 0.31 -12.84 -6.97
N SER A 125 0.09 -11.67 -7.57
CA SER A 125 0.70 -11.21 -8.81
C SER A 125 0.79 -9.68 -8.74
N TRP A 126 1.12 -9.05 -9.87
CA TRP A 126 1.19 -7.60 -9.99
C TRP A 126 -0.10 -6.90 -9.54
N SER A 127 0.03 -5.75 -8.88
CA SER A 127 -1.11 -4.92 -8.53
C SER A 127 -1.77 -4.32 -9.77
N GLN A 128 -3.04 -4.64 -9.98
CA GLN A 128 -3.85 -4.07 -11.06
C GLN A 128 -4.28 -2.62 -10.80
N ARG A 129 -4.00 -2.10 -9.59
CA ARG A 129 -4.41 -0.76 -9.16
C ARG A 129 -3.39 0.32 -9.55
N PHE A 130 -2.11 -0.07 -9.71
CA PHE A 130 -1.01 0.88 -9.87
C PHE A 130 -1.23 1.89 -10.99
N GLU A 131 -1.61 1.40 -12.17
CA GLU A 131 -1.89 2.25 -13.34
C GLU A 131 -2.98 3.29 -13.03
N GLN A 132 -4.06 2.88 -12.38
CA GLN A 132 -5.17 3.78 -12.03
C GLN A 132 -4.83 4.69 -10.84
N PHE A 133 -3.87 4.34 -9.98
CA PHE A 133 -3.40 5.23 -8.92
C PHE A 133 -2.67 6.45 -9.48
N LEU A 134 -1.89 6.27 -10.55
CA LEU A 134 -1.18 7.35 -11.24
C LEU A 134 -2.12 8.40 -11.86
N TRP A 135 -3.41 8.07 -12.00
CA TRP A 135 -4.40 8.97 -12.56
C TRP A 135 -4.96 9.99 -11.56
N GLY A 136 -4.82 9.73 -10.25
CA GLY A 136 -5.56 10.41 -9.20
C GLY A 136 -4.99 11.72 -8.67
N ASN A 137 -4.00 12.31 -9.34
CA ASN A 137 -3.21 13.43 -8.80
C ASN A 137 -2.71 13.19 -7.36
N SER A 138 -2.33 11.94 -7.06
CA SER A 138 -1.86 11.50 -5.75
C SER A 138 -0.44 10.97 -5.90
N LEU A 139 0.39 11.12 -4.87
CA LEU A 139 1.74 10.56 -4.89
C LEU A 139 1.69 9.07 -4.60
N VAL A 140 2.17 8.26 -5.55
CA VAL A 140 2.12 6.79 -5.44
C VAL A 140 3.45 6.26 -4.90
N PHE A 141 3.38 5.49 -3.82
CA PHE A 141 4.46 4.67 -3.28
C PHE A 141 4.25 3.23 -3.72
N ARG A 142 5.26 2.58 -4.31
CA ARG A 142 5.10 1.23 -4.89
C ARG A 142 6.08 0.24 -4.31
N ALA A 143 5.54 -0.83 -3.71
CA ALA A 143 6.26 -2.02 -3.28
C ALA A 143 5.83 -3.22 -4.13
N GLY A 144 6.54 -3.46 -5.24
CA GLY A 144 6.22 -4.51 -6.19
C GLY A 144 7.45 -5.28 -6.65
N ILE A 145 7.24 -6.55 -7.03
CA ILE A 145 8.27 -7.45 -7.58
C ILE A 145 7.88 -8.01 -8.94
N PHE A 146 6.60 -7.97 -9.29
CA PHE A 146 6.14 -8.50 -10.56
C PHE A 146 6.33 -7.45 -11.65
N GLY A 147 6.95 -7.87 -12.76
CA GLY A 147 7.05 -7.03 -13.94
C GLY A 147 5.67 -6.70 -14.52
N GLN A 148 5.52 -5.50 -15.04
CA GLN A 148 4.31 -4.99 -15.67
C GLN A 148 4.57 -4.60 -17.12
N TRP A 149 3.49 -4.55 -17.92
CA TRP A 149 3.60 -4.36 -19.37
C TRP A 149 4.14 -2.98 -19.78
N PHE A 150 4.07 -2.00 -18.87
CA PHE A 150 4.59 -0.64 -19.04
C PHE A 150 5.95 -0.45 -18.33
N ASP A 151 6.58 -1.53 -17.87
CA ASP A 151 7.93 -1.44 -17.30
C ASP A 151 8.89 -0.79 -18.31
N GLY A 152 9.73 0.12 -17.81
CA GLY A 152 10.62 0.93 -18.63
C GLY A 152 10.01 2.23 -19.15
N TRP A 153 8.69 2.40 -19.11
CA TRP A 153 8.05 3.70 -19.37
C TRP A 153 7.92 4.53 -18.09
N LEU A 154 7.58 3.86 -16.99
CA LEU A 154 7.53 4.49 -15.68
C LEU A 154 8.91 4.48 -15.02
N GLN A 155 9.31 5.62 -14.44
CA GLN A 155 10.62 5.83 -13.84
C GLN A 155 10.43 6.13 -12.35
N GLU A 156 11.18 5.42 -11.52
CA GLU A 156 11.28 5.67 -10.09
C GLU A 156 11.71 7.11 -9.82
N TRP A 157 11.17 7.70 -8.74
CA TRP A 157 11.40 9.10 -8.32
C TRP A 157 10.97 10.18 -9.32
N LYS A 158 10.39 9.78 -10.46
CA LYS A 158 9.81 10.69 -11.44
C LYS A 158 8.30 10.52 -11.57
N HIS A 159 7.81 9.29 -11.52
CA HIS A 159 6.37 9.01 -11.63
C HIS A 159 5.80 8.37 -10.36
N PHE A 160 6.65 7.73 -9.55
CA PHE A 160 6.27 7.09 -8.28
C PHE A 160 7.49 6.95 -7.39
N ILE A 161 7.28 6.75 -6.09
CA ILE A 161 8.33 6.46 -5.12
C ILE A 161 8.47 4.94 -4.96
N PRO A 162 9.62 4.32 -5.30
CA PRO A 162 9.82 2.91 -5.07
C PRO A 162 9.96 2.64 -3.57
N VAL A 163 9.44 1.51 -3.09
CA VAL A 163 9.53 1.07 -1.68
C VAL A 163 9.97 -0.39 -1.63
N SER A 164 10.88 -0.72 -0.71
CA SER A 164 11.31 -2.10 -0.48
C SER A 164 10.15 -2.97 0.02
N LEU A 165 10.15 -4.28 -0.29
CA LEU A 165 9.07 -5.19 0.11
C LEU A 165 9.01 -5.47 1.62
N ASP A 166 10.11 -5.29 2.32
CA ASP A 166 10.25 -5.39 3.77
C ASP A 166 9.94 -4.08 4.50
N PHE A 167 9.85 -2.95 3.77
CA PHE A 167 9.63 -1.60 4.29
C PHE A 167 10.70 -1.15 5.31
N ASP A 168 11.77 -1.94 5.44
CA ASP A 168 12.80 -2.08 6.47
C ASP A 168 12.63 -1.42 7.85
N GLY A 169 11.43 -1.59 8.40
CA GLY A 169 11.16 -1.45 9.83
C GLY A 169 10.63 -2.76 10.44
N GLY A 170 11.29 -3.90 10.15
CA GLY A 170 10.84 -5.24 10.52
C GLY A 170 11.77 -6.01 11.47
N THR A 171 11.33 -6.15 12.73
CA THR A 171 11.37 -7.40 13.53
C THR A 171 12.65 -7.89 14.22
N ASN A 172 13.72 -7.10 14.38
CA ASN A 172 14.67 -7.42 15.45
C ASN A 172 14.01 -7.03 16.79
N GLU A 173 13.53 -8.03 17.54
CA GLU A 173 12.99 -7.84 18.89
C GLU A 173 14.05 -7.13 19.75
N GLY A 174 13.83 -5.86 20.12
CA GLY A 174 14.68 -5.13 21.07
C GLY A 174 15.03 -3.68 20.74
N GLU A 175 14.74 -3.16 19.55
CA GLU A 175 15.08 -1.77 19.19
C GLU A 175 13.84 -0.95 18.82
N GLU A 176 13.34 -0.16 19.77
CA GLU A 176 12.11 0.65 19.65
C GLU A 176 12.22 1.79 18.61
N ASN A 177 13.43 2.14 18.15
CA ASN A 177 13.66 3.24 17.19
C ASN A 177 13.68 2.83 15.71
N VAL A 178 13.50 1.54 15.37
CA VAL A 178 13.70 1.04 13.99
C VAL A 178 12.53 1.33 13.05
N ILE A 179 11.32 1.58 13.56
CA ILE A 179 10.12 1.79 12.72
C ILE A 179 10.29 3.02 11.83
N TRP A 180 10.75 4.14 12.41
CA TRP A 180 10.92 5.42 11.73
C TRP A 180 12.10 5.44 10.76
N ASP A 181 13.06 4.54 10.99
CA ASP A 181 14.21 4.35 10.13
C ASP A 181 13.96 3.42 8.94
N GLY A 182 12.76 2.84 8.84
CA GLY A 182 12.38 2.01 7.72
C GLY A 182 12.25 2.77 6.41
N ASP A 183 12.47 2.06 5.31
CA ASP A 183 12.46 2.61 3.95
C ASP A 183 11.17 3.38 3.64
N LEU A 184 10.01 2.80 3.95
CA LEU A 184 8.72 3.45 3.71
C LEU A 184 8.58 4.74 4.51
N MET A 185 8.96 4.72 5.80
CA MET A 185 8.77 5.86 6.70
C MET A 185 9.71 7.01 6.36
N LYS A 186 10.97 6.71 6.02
CA LYS A 186 11.93 7.70 5.54
C LYS A 186 11.42 8.41 4.29
N LYS A 187 10.95 7.64 3.31
CA LYS A 187 10.42 8.18 2.05
C LYS A 187 9.13 8.95 2.25
N PHE A 188 8.25 8.50 3.15
CA PHE A 188 7.00 9.19 3.43
C PHE A 188 7.23 10.53 4.14
N ARG A 189 8.09 10.58 5.16
CA ARG A 189 8.48 11.84 5.84
C ARG A 189 9.19 12.81 4.89
N TRP A 190 10.02 12.29 4.00
CA TRP A 190 10.62 13.09 2.94
C TRP A 190 9.53 13.74 2.07
N ALA A 191 8.55 12.97 1.60
CA ALA A 191 7.47 13.50 0.75
C ALA A 191 6.65 14.60 1.46
N GLN A 192 6.38 14.44 2.76
CA GLN A 192 5.66 15.44 3.55
C GLN A 192 6.41 16.77 3.73
N THR A 193 7.73 16.77 3.54
CA THR A 193 8.58 17.98 3.68
C THR A 193 9.02 18.57 2.35
N HIS A 194 8.75 17.89 1.23
CA HIS A 194 9.18 18.26 -0.13
C HIS A 194 7.97 18.42 -1.07
N GLU A 195 6.94 19.14 -0.59
CA GLU A 195 5.66 19.28 -1.28
C GLU A 195 5.79 19.78 -2.74
N GLU A 196 6.67 20.75 -2.99
CA GLU A 196 6.92 21.29 -4.33
C GLU A 196 7.56 20.29 -5.30
N GLU A 197 8.30 19.30 -4.79
CA GLU A 197 8.87 18.22 -5.59
C GLU A 197 7.83 17.13 -5.82
N VAL A 198 7.03 16.82 -4.80
CA VAL A 198 5.93 15.84 -4.86
C VAL A 198 4.85 16.22 -5.87
N LYS A 199 4.59 17.51 -6.05
CA LYS A 199 3.58 18.02 -7.00
C LYS A 199 4.04 17.99 -8.46
N ARG A 200 5.33 17.81 -8.74
CA ARG A 200 5.87 17.79 -10.11
C ARG A 200 5.71 16.43 -10.76
#